data_AF-A0A1Q7FY91-F1
#
_entry.id   AF-A0A1Q7FY91-F1
#
_cell.length_a   1.000
_cell.length_b   1.000
_cell.length_c   1.000
_cell.angle_alpha   90.00
_cell.angle_beta   90.00
_cell.angle_gamma   90.00
#
_symmetry.space_group_name_H-M   'P 1'
#
loop_
_entity.id
_entity.type
_entity.pdbx_description
1 polymer ?
#
loop_
_entity_poly.entity_id
_entity_poly.type
_entity_poly.pdbx_seq_one_letter_code
_entity_poly.pdbx_strand_id
1 'polypeptide(L)'
;MIKINLAPLDRRRRRRAGFQLADFQFALPSFNLGVLFAVVYIAVVVIIGGYWWYRASTASRLAAQIETDQRELASLKATIGQGAKIKEQLADLQNRIKAIQELTKNQGRPIQLLDAFLDTVPPDLWITSLEEKTSMLRVSGTAYSTTAVADFMANLRRSGKFKDVDILVARQDLAKNPRPVTFEVTCRFEI
;
A
#
# COMPACT_ATOMS: atom_id res chain seq x y z
N MET A 1 -36.43 -51.05 75.16
CA MET A 1 -37.29 -50.37 76.15
C MET A 1 -37.32 -48.88 75.84
N ILE A 2 -38.48 -48.26 76.05
CA ILE A 2 -38.97 -46.95 75.58
C ILE A 2 -37.99 -45.77 75.76
N LYS A 3 -38.01 -44.81 74.83
CA LYS A 3 -38.13 -43.36 75.09
C LYS A 3 -38.30 -42.57 73.77
N ILE A 4 -38.81 -41.34 73.90
CA ILE A 4 -38.88 -40.24 72.91
C ILE A 4 -40.27 -40.13 72.27
N ASN A 5 -40.93 -38.97 72.22
CA ASN A 5 -40.75 -37.66 72.82
C ASN A 5 -42.10 -36.96 72.59
N LEU A 6 -42.67 -36.38 73.63
CA LEU A 6 -43.88 -35.57 73.53
C LEU A 6 -43.50 -34.12 73.25
N ALA A 7 -43.97 -33.56 72.14
CA ALA A 7 -44.62 -32.24 72.10
C ALA A 7 -45.11 -31.94 70.66
N PRO A 8 -46.32 -31.36 70.50
CA PRO A 8 -46.93 -31.07 69.22
C PRO A 8 -46.54 -29.66 68.73
N LEU A 9 -46.69 -29.36 67.44
CA LEU A 9 -47.25 -28.09 67.00
C LEU A 9 -47.49 -28.04 65.48
N ASP A 10 -48.55 -27.32 65.16
CA ASP A 10 -48.79 -26.56 63.93
C ASP A 10 -49.30 -27.24 62.66
N ARG A 11 -50.63 -27.14 62.57
CA ARG A 11 -51.40 -26.92 61.34
C ARG A 11 -50.71 -25.90 60.42
N ARG A 12 -50.11 -26.36 59.33
CA ARG A 12 -50.08 -25.60 58.06
C ARG A 12 -50.56 -26.46 56.90
N ARG A 13 -51.84 -26.26 56.63
CA ARG A 13 -52.60 -26.70 55.46
C ARG A 13 -51.81 -26.37 54.18
N ARG A 14 -51.37 -27.40 53.46
CA ARG A 14 -50.89 -27.31 52.07
C ARG A 14 -51.95 -26.59 51.23
N ARG A 15 -51.71 -25.32 50.88
CA ARG A 15 -52.41 -24.68 49.76
C ARG A 15 -51.74 -25.17 48.48
N ARG A 16 -52.36 -26.16 47.83
CA ARG A 16 -52.20 -26.37 46.40
C ARG A 16 -52.64 -25.06 45.74
N ALA A 17 -51.71 -24.36 45.09
CA ALA A 17 -52.03 -23.32 44.13
C ALA A 17 -52.69 -24.01 42.94
N GLY A 18 -54.00 -24.29 43.07
CA GLY A 18 -54.85 -24.52 41.92
C GLY A 18 -54.93 -23.19 41.18
N PHE A 19 -54.41 -23.18 39.96
CA PHE A 19 -54.70 -22.18 38.95
C PHE A 19 -56.22 -22.09 38.85
N GLN A 20 -56.81 -21.12 39.53
CA GLN A 20 -58.21 -20.77 39.34
C GLN A 20 -58.27 -20.15 37.96
N LEU A 21 -58.53 -20.98 36.96
CA LEU A 21 -59.28 -20.55 35.78
C LEU A 21 -60.55 -19.93 36.35
N ALA A 22 -60.49 -18.62 36.55
CA ALA A 22 -61.64 -17.82 36.87
C ALA A 22 -62.68 -18.18 35.81
N ASP A 23 -63.76 -18.79 36.27
CA ASP A 23 -64.96 -19.07 35.51
C ASP A 23 -65.25 -17.86 34.63
N PHE A 24 -64.92 -17.97 33.34
CA PHE A 24 -65.28 -16.99 32.33
C PHE A 24 -66.76 -17.24 32.00
N GLN A 25 -67.61 -16.97 32.98
CA GLN A 25 -69.06 -16.93 32.78
C GLN A 25 -69.34 -15.67 31.98
N PHE A 26 -69.44 -15.84 30.66
CA PHE A 26 -69.94 -14.83 29.73
C PHE A 26 -71.45 -14.68 29.94
N ALA A 27 -71.86 -14.24 31.13
CA ALA A 27 -73.20 -13.75 31.39
C ALA A 27 -73.27 -12.35 30.79
N LEU A 28 -74.03 -12.17 29.71
CA LEU A 28 -74.37 -10.84 29.21
C LEU A 28 -75.10 -10.10 30.33
N PRO A 29 -74.49 -9.09 30.99
CA PRO A 29 -75.20 -8.36 32.01
C PRO A 29 -76.25 -7.50 31.31
N SER A 30 -77.40 -7.35 31.95
CA SER A 30 -78.44 -6.36 31.59
C SER A 30 -77.79 -5.08 31.06
N PHE A 31 -78.21 -4.60 29.88
CA PHE A 31 -77.68 -3.41 29.19
C PHE A 31 -77.54 -2.20 30.12
N ASN A 32 -76.41 -2.09 30.81
CA ASN A 32 -76.03 -0.93 31.59
C ASN A 32 -74.89 -0.25 30.82
N LEU A 33 -75.19 0.89 30.22
CA LEU A 33 -74.30 1.65 29.35
C LEU A 33 -72.91 1.85 29.98
N GLY A 34 -72.85 2.03 31.32
CA GLY A 34 -71.60 2.23 32.06
C GLY A 34 -70.64 1.04 32.01
N VAL A 35 -71.15 -0.20 32.03
CA VAL A 35 -70.30 -1.41 31.95
C VAL A 35 -69.73 -1.55 30.54
N LEU A 36 -70.52 -1.22 29.51
CA LEU A 36 -70.07 -1.24 28.12
C LEU A 36 -68.95 -0.21 27.89
N PHE A 37 -69.10 1.02 28.39
CA PHE A 37 -68.04 2.03 28.32
C PHE A 37 -66.77 1.62 29.06
N ALA A 38 -66.88 0.98 30.22
CA ALA A 38 -65.71 0.49 30.96
C ALA A 38 -64.95 -0.60 30.19
N VAL A 39 -65.65 -1.54 29.56
CA VAL A 39 -65.04 -2.60 28.73
C VAL A 39 -64.36 -2.00 27.51
N VAL A 40 -65.01 -1.05 26.82
CA VAL A 40 -64.43 -0.34 25.67
C VAL A 40 -63.18 0.45 26.08
N TYR A 41 -63.22 1.14 27.21
CA TYR A 41 -62.08 1.88 27.73
C TYR A 41 -60.87 0.97 28.02
N ILE A 42 -61.09 -0.17 28.67
CA ILE A 42 -60.03 -1.15 28.94
C ILE A 42 -59.47 -1.70 27.63
N ALA A 43 -60.34 -2.02 26.65
CA ALA A 43 -59.90 -2.50 25.34
C ALA A 43 -59.00 -1.48 24.63
N VAL A 44 -59.37 -0.20 24.66
CA VAL A 44 -58.56 0.90 24.07
C VAL A 44 -57.20 1.01 24.76
N VAL A 45 -57.14 0.97 26.10
CA VAL A 45 -55.88 1.04 26.84
C VAL A 45 -54.96 -0.13 26.51
N VAL A 46 -55.50 -1.35 26.40
CA VAL A 46 -54.73 -2.54 26.03
C VAL A 46 -54.20 -2.44 24.59
N ILE A 47 -55.00 -1.93 23.65
CA ILE A 47 -54.57 -1.74 22.25
C ILE A 47 -53.43 -0.72 22.18
N ILE A 48 -53.56 0.42 22.88
CA ILE A 48 -52.52 1.46 22.90
C ILE A 48 -51.24 0.94 23.56
N GLY A 49 -51.35 0.25 24.70
CA GLY A 49 -50.22 -0.34 25.40
C GLY A 49 -49.51 -1.41 24.54
N GLY A 50 -50.27 -2.27 23.87
CA GLY A 50 -49.75 -3.27 22.94
C GLY A 50 -49.05 -2.65 21.74
N TYR A 51 -49.64 -1.59 21.15
CA TYR A 51 -49.03 -0.85 20.05
C TYR A 51 -47.72 -0.17 20.46
N TRP A 52 -47.68 0.42 21.64
CA TRP A 52 -46.47 1.07 22.17
C TRP A 52 -45.36 0.06 22.44
N TRP A 53 -45.69 -1.10 23.01
CA TRP A 53 -44.73 -2.19 23.21
C TRP A 53 -44.24 -2.77 21.88
N TYR A 54 -45.12 -2.98 20.91
CA TYR A 54 -44.73 -3.42 19.57
C TYR A 54 -43.76 -2.43 18.91
N ARG A 55 -44.04 -1.12 19.02
CA ARG A 55 -43.14 -0.06 18.52
C ARG A 55 -41.80 -0.03 19.24
N ALA A 56 -41.79 -0.15 20.57
CA ALA A 56 -40.57 -0.13 21.38
C ALA A 56 -39.69 -1.36 21.12
N SER A 57 -40.30 -2.54 21.01
CA SER A 57 -39.58 -3.79 20.70
C SER A 57 -39.04 -3.83 19.27
N THR A 58 -39.75 -3.22 18.31
CA THR A 58 -39.25 -3.09 16.94
C THR A 58 -38.07 -2.12 16.88
N ALA A 59 -38.14 -1.01 17.62
CA ALA A 59 -37.05 -0.03 17.69
C ALA A 59 -35.78 -0.63 18.33
N SER A 60 -35.92 -1.40 19.41
CA SER A 60 -34.77 -2.05 20.06
C SER A 60 -34.13 -3.13 19.19
N ARG A 61 -34.94 -3.92 18.47
CA ARG A 61 -34.44 -4.90 17.50
C ARG A 61 -33.67 -4.24 16.36
N LEU A 62 -34.20 -3.14 15.81
CA LEU A 62 -33.55 -2.42 14.73
C LEU A 62 -32.25 -1.75 15.20
N ALA A 63 -32.22 -1.19 16.41
CA ALA A 63 -31.01 -0.64 17.02
C ALA A 63 -29.93 -1.72 17.22
N ALA A 64 -30.31 -2.90 17.70
CA ALA A 64 -29.40 -4.02 17.86
C ALA A 64 -28.82 -4.51 16.52
N GLN A 65 -29.64 -4.55 15.45
CA GLN A 65 -29.17 -4.88 14.10
C GLN A 65 -28.19 -3.83 13.55
N ILE A 66 -28.47 -2.54 13.74
CA ILE A 66 -27.56 -1.47 13.33
C ILE A 66 -26.21 -1.60 14.07
N GLU A 67 -26.22 -1.97 15.35
CA GLU A 67 -24.99 -2.15 16.11
C GLU A 67 -24.17 -3.36 15.61
N THR A 68 -24.82 -4.49 15.27
CA THR A 68 -24.13 -5.65 14.70
C THR A 68 -23.52 -5.33 13.35
N ASP A 69 -24.28 -4.67 12.47
CA ASP A 69 -23.83 -4.31 11.12
C ASP A 69 -22.66 -3.31 11.17
N GLN A 70 -22.68 -2.38 12.13
CA GLN A 70 -21.57 -1.44 12.35
C GLN A 70 -20.30 -2.15 12.83
N ARG A 71 -20.41 -3.16 13.70
CA ARG A 71 -19.26 -3.96 14.16
C ARG A 71 -18.65 -4.77 13.02
N GLU A 72 -19.47 -5.35 12.16
CA GLU A 72 -19.02 -6.04 10.95
C GLU A 72 -18.34 -5.09 9.96
N LEU A 73 -18.91 -3.89 9.74
CA LEU A 73 -18.26 -2.87 8.92
C LEU A 73 -16.93 -2.41 9.50
N ALA A 74 -16.81 -2.30 10.83
CA ALA A 74 -15.56 -1.91 11.48
C ALA A 74 -14.47 -2.99 11.31
N SER A 75 -14.82 -4.27 11.45
CA SER A 75 -13.88 -5.38 11.26
C SER A 75 -13.44 -5.48 9.79
N LEU A 76 -14.37 -5.37 8.83
CA LEU A 76 -14.05 -5.34 7.41
C LEU A 76 -13.14 -4.15 7.04
N LYS A 77 -13.42 -2.95 7.57
CA LYS A 77 -12.57 -1.77 7.37
C LYS A 77 -11.15 -1.97 7.92
N ALA A 78 -11.00 -2.65 9.06
CA ALA A 78 -9.69 -2.97 9.62
C ALA A 78 -8.90 -3.92 8.70
N THR A 79 -9.54 -4.95 8.15
CA THR A 79 -8.92 -5.88 7.20
C THR A 79 -8.53 -5.18 5.89
N ILE A 80 -9.39 -4.30 5.35
CA ILE A 80 -9.07 -3.51 4.15
C ILE A 80 -7.91 -2.55 4.43
N GLY A 81 -7.88 -1.93 5.61
CA GLY A 81 -6.79 -1.03 6.02
C GLY A 81 -5.43 -1.73 6.09
N GLN A 82 -5.38 -3.00 6.49
CA GLN A 82 -4.15 -3.79 6.45
C GLN A 82 -3.67 -4.02 5.01
N GLY A 83 -4.59 -4.30 4.07
CA GLY A 83 -4.26 -4.44 2.65
C GLY A 83 -3.74 -3.15 2.02
N ALA A 84 -4.29 -1.99 2.39
CA ALA A 84 -3.82 -0.68 1.92
C ALA A 84 -2.39 -0.38 2.42
N LYS A 85 -2.09 -0.65 3.70
CA LYS A 85 -0.74 -0.49 4.25
C LYS A 85 0.29 -1.37 3.55
N ILE A 86 -0.06 -2.62 3.24
CA ILE A 86 0.84 -3.53 2.50
C ILE A 86 1.09 -3.02 1.08
N LYS A 87 0.07 -2.49 0.39
CA LYS A 87 0.24 -1.88 -0.94
C LYS A 87 1.17 -0.67 -0.90
N GLU A 88 1.03 0.18 0.12
CA GLU A 88 1.90 1.35 0.30
C GLU A 88 3.35 0.94 0.56
N GLN A 89 3.58 -0.07 1.40
CA GLN A 89 4.91 -0.64 1.64
C GLN A 89 5.52 -1.25 0.37
N LEU A 90 4.74 -1.97 -0.44
CA LEU A 90 5.20 -2.50 -1.72
C LEU A 90 5.60 -1.39 -2.70
N ALA A 91 4.83 -0.30 -2.76
CA ALA A 91 5.15 0.84 -3.60
C ALA A 91 6.46 1.53 -3.17
N ASP A 92 6.67 1.72 -1.86
CA ASP A 92 7.92 2.28 -1.33
C ASP A 92 9.13 1.39 -1.65
N LEU A 93 9.00 0.06 -1.45
CA LEU A 93 10.05 -0.89 -1.79
C LEU A 93 10.38 -0.89 -3.29
N GLN A 94 9.37 -0.86 -4.16
CA GLN A 94 9.57 -0.78 -5.61
C GLN A 94 10.30 0.50 -6.01
N ASN A 95 9.96 1.64 -5.39
CA ASN A 95 10.64 2.92 -5.65
C ASN A 95 12.11 2.86 -5.24
N ARG A 96 12.42 2.27 -4.08
CA ARG A 96 13.81 2.04 -3.64
C ARG A 96 14.59 1.17 -4.61
N ILE A 97 13.98 0.07 -5.08
CA ILE A 97 14.62 -0.82 -6.06
C ILE A 97 14.90 -0.08 -7.36
N LYS A 98 13.95 0.71 -7.87
CA LYS A 98 14.16 1.52 -9.09
C LYS A 98 15.31 2.51 -8.93
N ALA A 99 15.33 3.25 -7.82
CA ALA A 99 16.41 4.19 -7.54
C ALA A 99 17.77 3.48 -7.48
N ILE A 100 17.86 2.31 -6.84
CA ILE A 100 19.09 1.51 -6.81
C ILE A 100 19.47 1.07 -8.22
N GLN A 101 18.53 0.54 -9.01
CA GLN A 101 18.81 0.10 -10.39
C GLN A 101 19.30 1.23 -11.29
N GLU A 102 18.73 2.43 -11.16
CA GLU A 102 19.19 3.61 -11.89
C GLU A 102 20.62 4.00 -11.49
N LEU A 103 20.92 4.02 -10.18
CA LEU A 103 22.27 4.27 -9.69
C LEU A 103 23.27 3.21 -10.16
N THR A 104 22.91 1.92 -10.09
CA THR A 104 23.78 0.81 -10.50
C THR A 104 24.01 0.78 -12.01
N LYS A 105 22.98 1.05 -12.83
CA LYS A 105 23.15 1.15 -14.30
C LYS A 105 24.11 2.26 -14.68
N ASN A 106 24.09 3.37 -13.96
CA ASN A 106 25.00 4.49 -14.20
C ASN A 106 26.46 4.19 -13.77
N GLN A 107 26.70 3.24 -12.86
CA GLN A 107 28.04 2.92 -12.36
C GLN A 107 28.84 1.98 -13.27
N GLY A 108 28.19 1.01 -13.93
CA GLY A 108 28.91 0.00 -14.72
C GLY A 108 29.39 0.48 -16.10
N ARG A 109 28.64 1.39 -16.73
CA ARG A 109 28.91 1.89 -18.08
C ARG A 109 30.26 2.63 -18.22
N PRO A 110 30.64 3.54 -17.30
CA PRO A 110 31.92 4.26 -17.40
C PRO A 110 33.15 3.35 -17.27
N ILE A 111 33.06 2.28 -16.47
CA ILE A 111 34.17 1.32 -16.27
C ILE A 111 34.44 0.57 -17.58
N GLN A 112 33.37 0.05 -18.21
CA GLN A 112 33.50 -0.64 -19.50
C GLN A 112 33.96 0.28 -20.63
N LEU A 113 33.56 1.55 -20.59
CA LEU A 113 34.06 2.58 -21.51
C LEU A 113 35.56 2.77 -21.32
N LEU A 114 36.02 2.94 -20.07
CA LEU A 114 37.42 3.15 -19.76
C LEU A 114 38.28 1.94 -20.17
N ASP A 115 37.85 0.72 -19.87
CA ASP A 115 38.55 -0.50 -20.27
C ASP A 115 38.67 -0.60 -21.80
N ALA A 116 37.56 -0.41 -22.52
CA ALA A 116 37.56 -0.42 -23.99
C ALA A 116 38.41 0.71 -24.60
N PHE A 117 38.59 1.80 -23.87
CA PHE A 117 39.34 2.94 -24.31
C PHE A 117 40.85 2.77 -24.11
N LEU A 118 41.27 2.17 -22.98
CA LEU A 118 42.68 1.87 -22.71
C LEU A 118 43.32 1.01 -23.81
N ASP A 119 42.58 0.05 -24.35
CA ASP A 119 43.04 -0.81 -25.45
C ASP A 119 43.29 -0.06 -26.77
N THR A 120 42.76 1.17 -26.93
CA THR A 120 42.81 1.92 -28.19
C THR A 120 43.93 2.98 -28.24
N VAL A 121 44.54 3.30 -27.10
CA VAL A 121 45.52 4.39 -26.94
C VAL A 121 46.93 3.93 -27.35
N PRO A 122 47.56 4.53 -28.38
CA PRO A 122 48.95 4.24 -28.75
C PRO A 122 49.96 4.80 -27.72
N PRO A 123 51.21 4.28 -27.65
CA PRO A 123 52.22 4.73 -26.69
C PRO A 123 52.70 6.17 -26.90
N ASP A 124 52.54 6.73 -28.10
CA ASP A 124 53.07 8.05 -28.50
C ASP A 124 52.08 9.22 -28.28
N LEU A 125 51.00 8.95 -27.54
CA LEU A 125 49.90 9.88 -27.30
C LEU A 125 49.46 9.77 -25.85
N TRP A 126 49.14 10.92 -25.24
CA TRP A 126 48.53 10.97 -23.92
C TRP A 126 47.28 11.82 -23.94
N ILE A 127 46.40 11.52 -23.00
CA ILE A 127 45.07 12.12 -22.93
C ILE A 127 45.05 13.07 -21.74
N THR A 128 44.47 14.24 -21.97
CA THR A 128 44.40 15.32 -20.99
C THR A 128 42.99 15.45 -20.42
N SER A 129 41.96 15.20 -21.24
CA SER A 129 40.57 15.23 -20.79
C SER A 129 39.72 14.19 -21.53
N LEU A 130 38.80 13.58 -20.80
CA LEU A 130 37.79 12.65 -21.31
C LEU A 130 36.43 13.08 -20.73
N GLU A 131 35.49 13.46 -21.59
CA GLU A 131 34.14 13.89 -21.20
C GLU A 131 33.08 13.06 -21.94
N GLU A 132 32.25 12.31 -21.21
CA GLU A 132 31.06 11.65 -21.77
C GLU A 132 29.84 12.56 -21.57
N LYS A 133 29.23 13.02 -22.67
CA LYS A 133 27.97 13.79 -22.67
C LYS A 133 26.87 12.97 -23.33
N THR A 134 26.05 12.32 -22.51
CA THR A 134 24.86 11.52 -22.87
C THR A 134 25.16 10.32 -23.79
N SER A 135 25.63 10.58 -25.01
CA SER A 135 25.96 9.59 -26.04
C SER A 135 27.23 9.95 -26.82
N MET A 136 27.72 11.19 -26.73
CA MET A 136 28.97 11.62 -27.37
C MET A 136 30.10 11.67 -26.34
N LEU A 137 31.21 11.04 -26.69
CA LEU A 137 32.47 11.05 -25.95
C LEU A 137 33.40 12.06 -26.61
N ARG A 138 33.88 13.02 -25.82
CA ARG A 138 34.85 14.04 -26.24
C ARG A 138 36.18 13.72 -25.58
N VAL A 139 37.19 13.49 -26.41
CA VAL A 139 38.55 13.15 -25.99
C VAL A 139 39.47 14.29 -26.40
N SER A 140 40.21 14.84 -25.44
CA SER A 140 41.26 15.82 -25.69
C SER A 140 42.60 15.27 -25.25
N GLY A 141 43.61 15.39 -26.10
CA GLY A 141 44.93 14.89 -25.80
C GLY A 141 46.03 15.62 -26.55
N THR A 142 47.26 15.21 -26.27
CA THR A 142 48.44 15.70 -26.96
C THR A 142 49.24 14.50 -27.45
N ALA A 143 49.69 14.56 -28.69
CA ALA A 143 50.50 13.53 -29.32
C ALA A 143 51.87 14.09 -29.73
N TYR A 144 52.87 13.22 -29.78
CA TYR A 144 54.21 13.59 -30.25
C TYR A 144 54.28 13.83 -31.77
N SER A 145 53.34 13.28 -32.54
CA SER A 145 53.30 13.36 -34.00
C SER A 145 51.86 13.31 -34.52
N THR A 146 51.62 13.89 -35.70
CA THR A 146 50.35 13.76 -36.43
C THR A 146 50.05 12.31 -36.82
N THR A 147 51.09 11.48 -37.02
CA THR A 147 50.92 10.04 -37.31
C THR A 147 50.29 9.29 -36.14
N ALA A 148 50.70 9.60 -34.91
CA ALA A 148 50.12 8.99 -33.71
C ALA A 148 48.63 9.33 -33.54
N VAL A 149 48.20 10.52 -33.97
CA VAL A 149 46.76 10.90 -33.99
C VAL A 149 45.99 10.07 -35.02
N ALA A 150 46.55 9.85 -36.20
CA ALA A 150 45.94 9.03 -37.24
C ALA A 150 45.82 7.54 -36.82
N ASP A 151 46.85 7.00 -36.19
CA ASP A 151 46.86 5.64 -35.64
C ASP A 151 45.82 5.46 -34.53
N PHE A 152 45.67 6.46 -33.66
CA PHE A 152 44.62 6.49 -32.64
C PHE A 152 43.21 6.46 -33.27
N MET A 153 42.95 7.28 -34.29
CA MET A 153 41.67 7.26 -35.02
C MET A 153 41.41 5.90 -35.69
N ALA A 154 42.43 5.27 -36.25
CA ALA A 154 42.32 3.94 -36.85
C ALA A 154 42.01 2.86 -35.80
N ASN A 155 42.66 2.92 -34.63
CA ASN A 155 42.42 2.00 -33.53
C ASN A 155 41.00 2.13 -32.96
N LEU A 156 40.50 3.36 -32.79
CA LEU A 156 39.11 3.61 -32.37
C LEU A 156 38.10 3.02 -33.36
N ARG A 157 38.35 3.17 -34.68
CA ARG A 157 37.48 2.58 -35.72
C ARG A 157 37.56 1.05 -35.75
N ARG A 158 38.74 0.47 -35.49
CA ARG A 158 38.96 -0.98 -35.51
C ARG A 158 38.31 -1.70 -34.32
N SER A 159 38.20 -1.05 -33.16
CA SER A 159 37.64 -1.70 -31.96
C SER A 159 36.14 -2.00 -32.06
N GLY A 160 35.42 -1.36 -33.00
CA GLY A 160 34.00 -1.59 -33.25
C GLY A 160 33.05 -1.09 -32.15
N LYS A 161 33.57 -0.68 -30.99
CA LYS A 161 32.82 -0.11 -29.85
C LYS A 161 32.60 1.40 -29.94
N PHE A 162 33.38 2.07 -30.79
CA PHE A 162 33.26 3.50 -31.05
C PHE A 162 32.82 3.73 -32.49
N LYS A 163 31.69 4.43 -32.68
CA LYS A 163 31.18 4.88 -33.99
C LYS A 163 31.32 6.38 -34.12
N ASP A 164 31.20 6.89 -35.36
CA ASP A 164 31.25 8.33 -35.66
C ASP A 164 32.50 9.03 -35.09
N VAL A 165 33.69 8.47 -35.34
CA VAL A 165 34.97 9.05 -34.91
C VAL A 165 35.34 10.21 -35.84
N ASP A 166 35.22 11.43 -35.32
CA ASP A 166 35.52 12.67 -36.02
C ASP A 166 36.50 13.56 -35.23
N ILE A 167 37.32 14.32 -35.95
CA ILE A 167 38.32 15.22 -35.38
C ILE A 167 37.80 16.66 -35.40
N LEU A 168 37.69 17.29 -34.23
CA LEU A 168 37.22 18.66 -34.09
C LEU A 168 38.35 19.68 -34.25
N VAL A 169 39.52 19.40 -33.67
CA VAL A 169 40.66 20.32 -33.65
C VAL A 169 41.97 19.53 -33.71
N ALA A 170 42.89 19.95 -34.57
CA ALA A 170 44.30 19.53 -34.53
C ALA A 170 45.19 20.78 -34.63
N ARG A 171 45.89 21.12 -33.56
CA ARG A 171 46.79 22.27 -33.50
C ARG A 171 48.20 21.81 -33.17
N GLN A 172 49.15 22.11 -34.05
CA GLN A 172 50.56 21.89 -33.79
C GLN A 172 51.19 23.17 -33.25
N ASP A 173 51.84 23.07 -32.08
CA ASP A 173 52.58 24.20 -31.52
C ASP A 173 54.00 24.23 -32.11
N LEU A 174 54.25 25.17 -33.02
CA LEU A 174 55.52 25.32 -33.73
C LEU A 174 56.61 25.96 -32.85
N ALA A 175 56.27 26.46 -31.65
CA ALA A 175 57.20 27.17 -30.77
C ALA A 175 57.97 26.27 -29.79
N LYS A 176 57.57 25.00 -29.62
CA LYS A 176 58.20 24.06 -28.69
C LYS A 176 58.93 22.93 -29.42
N ASN A 177 60.01 22.44 -28.83
CA ASN A 177 60.75 21.26 -29.29
C ASN A 177 60.81 20.22 -28.14
N PRO A 178 60.19 19.04 -28.27
CA PRO A 178 59.43 18.52 -29.43
C PRO A 178 58.15 19.32 -29.73
N ARG A 179 57.59 19.15 -30.94
CA ARG A 179 56.38 19.85 -31.45
C ARG A 179 55.11 19.05 -31.12
N PRO A 180 54.48 19.24 -29.96
CA PRO A 180 53.26 18.54 -29.61
C PRO A 180 52.11 18.92 -30.56
N VAL A 181 51.30 17.93 -30.91
CA VAL A 181 50.03 18.12 -31.60
C VAL A 181 48.92 17.96 -30.57
N THR A 182 48.25 19.05 -30.22
CA THR A 182 47.03 18.99 -29.42
C THR A 182 45.87 18.63 -30.33
N PHE A 183 45.13 17.59 -29.97
CA PHE A 183 43.99 17.12 -30.75
C PHE A 183 42.74 17.01 -29.89
N GLU A 184 41.61 17.15 -30.54
CA GLU A 184 40.29 16.95 -29.96
C GLU A 184 39.46 16.08 -30.89
N VAL A 185 38.99 14.95 -30.37
CA VAL A 185 38.23 13.93 -31.11
C VAL A 185 36.89 13.75 -30.43
N THR A 186 35.84 13.62 -31.24
CA THR A 186 34.51 13.21 -30.77
C THR A 186 34.18 11.85 -31.35
N CYS A 187 33.64 10.97 -30.52
CA CYS A 187 33.15 9.67 -30.94
C CYS A 187 31.87 9.31 -30.19
N ARG A 188 31.05 8.43 -30.75
CA ARG A 188 29.87 7.86 -30.10
C ARG A 188 30.22 6.48 -29.56
N PHE A 189 30.03 6.28 -28.26
CA PHE A 189 30.22 4.97 -27.61
C PHE A 189 28.91 4.19 -27.59
N GLU A 190 28.89 3.05 -28.27
CA GLU A 190 27.71 2.19 -28.42
C GLU A 190 28.03 0.78 -27.89
N ILE A 191 27.20 0.30 -26.95
CA ILE A 191 27.20 -1.07 -26.42
C ILE A 191 25.86 -1.69 -26.79
#